data_AF-A0A135VGJ2-F1
#
_entry.id   AF-A0A135VGJ2-F1
#
_cell.length_a   1.000
_cell.length_b   1.000
_cell.length_c   1.000
_cell.angle_alpha   90.00
_cell.angle_beta   90.00
_cell.angle_gamma   90.00
#
_symmetry.space_group_name_H-M   'P 1'
#
loop_
_entity.id
_entity.type
_entity.pdbx_description
1 polymer ?
#
loop_
_entity_poly.entity_id
_entity_poly.type
_entity_poly.pdbx_seq_one_letter_code
_entity_poly.pdbx_strand_id
1 'polypeptide(L)'
;MKIAVAGKGGVGKTTVAGTLARLLGQDGLSILAVDADPSYTLWSALGIPFEEAEKIVPLTENEGLLKERLEISGAGSYKEVFKLNPKVDDLAQKFAISGPDNVTLRHASQGTNAISRSGYR
;
A
#
# COMPACT_ATOMS: atom_id res chain seq x y z
N MET A 1 -13.45 -13.85 -0.28
CA MET A 1 -12.37 -14.85 -0.31
C MET A 1 -11.07 -14.20 0.14
N LYS A 2 -10.12 -14.92 0.74
CA LYS A 2 -8.79 -14.41 1.11
C LYS A 2 -7.71 -15.38 0.64
N ILE A 3 -6.66 -14.89 -0.01
CA ILE A 3 -5.57 -15.69 -0.55
C ILE A 3 -4.25 -15.07 -0.07
N ALA A 4 -3.33 -15.90 0.38
CA ALA A 4 -1.97 -15.50 0.74
C ALA A 4 -0.97 -16.31 -0.08
N VAL A 5 -0.02 -15.63 -0.72
CA VAL A 5 1.03 -16.25 -1.53
C VAL A 5 2.36 -16.08 -0.79
N ALA A 6 2.98 -17.20 -0.38
CA ALA A 6 4.22 -17.21 0.40
C ALA A 6 5.24 -18.21 -0.17
N GLY A 7 6.52 -18.04 0.18
CA GLY A 7 7.62 -18.85 -0.36
C GLY A 7 8.96 -18.13 -0.34
N LYS A 8 10.04 -18.83 -0.74
CA LYS A 8 11.41 -18.32 -0.75
C LYS A 8 11.60 -17.10 -1.68
N GLY A 9 12.69 -16.35 -1.51
CA GLY A 9 13.04 -15.26 -2.44
C GLY A 9 13.24 -15.78 -3.87
N GLY A 10 12.80 -15.03 -4.87
CA GLY A 10 13.04 -15.36 -6.29
C GLY A 10 12.17 -16.46 -6.92
N VAL A 11 11.28 -17.12 -6.17
CA VAL A 11 10.43 -18.21 -6.71
C VAL A 11 9.23 -17.75 -7.55
N GLY A 12 9.14 -16.45 -7.87
CA GLY A 12 8.05 -15.90 -8.70
C GLY A 12 6.73 -15.59 -7.96
N LYS A 13 6.75 -15.46 -6.63
CA LYS A 13 5.53 -15.18 -5.83
C LYS A 13 4.74 -13.97 -6.32
N THR A 14 5.44 -12.85 -6.53
CA THR A 14 4.83 -11.59 -6.96
C THR A 14 4.17 -11.75 -8.33
N THR A 15 4.83 -12.48 -9.23
CA THR A 15 4.28 -12.82 -10.55
C THR A 15 3.00 -13.64 -10.41
N VAL A 16 3.03 -14.72 -9.64
CA VAL A 16 1.85 -15.58 -9.41
C VAL A 16 0.72 -14.80 -8.75
N ALA A 17 1.01 -13.98 -7.73
CA ALA A 17 0.02 -13.17 -7.04
C ALA A 17 -0.62 -12.12 -7.97
N GLY A 18 0.19 -11.41 -8.77
CA GLY A 18 -0.30 -10.43 -9.73
C GLY A 18 -1.14 -11.06 -10.83
N THR A 19 -0.68 -12.16 -11.42
CA THR A 19 -1.43 -12.89 -12.46
C THR A 19 -2.76 -13.42 -11.92
N LEU A 20 -2.76 -14.04 -10.74
CA LEU A 20 -3.98 -14.54 -10.12
C LEU A 20 -4.98 -13.40 -9.85
N ALA A 21 -4.50 -12.27 -9.33
CA ALA A 21 -5.33 -11.10 -9.07
C ALA A 21 -5.98 -10.57 -10.36
N ARG A 22 -5.22 -10.44 -11.44
CA ARG A 22 -5.70 -9.99 -12.74
C ARG A 22 -6.75 -10.94 -13.32
N LEU A 23 -6.50 -12.26 -13.31
CA LEU A 23 -7.44 -13.25 -13.83
C LEU A 23 -8.78 -13.23 -13.06
N LEU A 24 -8.72 -13.25 -11.72
CA LEU A 24 -9.94 -13.17 -10.90
C LEU A 24 -10.69 -11.85 -11.11
N GLY A 25 -9.95 -10.76 -11.30
CA GLY A 25 -10.51 -9.45 -11.59
C GLY A 25 -11.20 -9.37 -12.96
N GLN A 26 -10.62 -10.00 -13.99
CA GLN A 26 -11.24 -10.18 -15.31
C GLN A 26 -12.53 -10.99 -15.26
N ASP A 27 -12.62 -11.96 -14.35
CA ASP A 27 -13.83 -12.73 -14.08
C ASP A 27 -14.92 -11.93 -13.33
N GLY A 28 -14.72 -10.63 -13.13
CA GLY A 28 -15.69 -9.71 -12.53
C GLY A 28 -15.60 -9.59 -11.02
N LEU A 29 -14.62 -10.24 -10.37
CA LEU A 29 -14.43 -10.10 -8.92
C LEU A 29 -13.75 -8.77 -8.59
N SER A 30 -14.18 -8.13 -7.51
CA SER A 30 -13.46 -6.98 -6.96
C SER A 30 -12.27 -7.46 -6.16
N ILE A 31 -11.06 -7.11 -6.60
CA ILE A 31 -9.82 -7.61 -6.02
C ILE A 31 -9.10 -6.49 -5.28
N LEU A 32 -8.80 -6.74 -4.01
CA LEU A 32 -7.87 -5.94 -3.22
C LEU A 32 -6.53 -6.69 -3.12
N ALA A 33 -5.55 -6.25 -3.91
CA ALA A 33 -4.19 -6.73 -3.84
C ALA A 33 -3.42 -5.97 -2.75
N VAL A 34 -2.72 -6.70 -1.89
CA VAL A 34 -1.91 -6.11 -0.81
C VAL A 34 -0.48 -6.61 -0.94
N ASP A 35 0.46 -5.68 -1.16
CA ASP A 35 1.89 -5.98 -1.23
C ASP A 35 2.53 -5.83 0.16
N ALA A 36 3.00 -6.94 0.70
CA ALA A 36 3.73 -6.99 1.98
C ALA A 36 5.24 -7.19 1.79
N ASP A 37 5.73 -7.24 0.55
CA ASP A 37 7.16 -7.33 0.27
C ASP A 37 7.83 -5.95 0.44
N PRO A 38 8.97 -5.84 1.14
CA PRO A 38 9.70 -4.58 1.26
C PRO A 38 10.16 -3.99 -0.08
N SER A 39 10.28 -4.80 -1.14
CA SER A 39 10.67 -4.31 -2.46
C SER A 39 9.51 -3.66 -3.22
N TYR A 40 8.27 -3.87 -2.79
CA TYR A 40 7.08 -3.21 -3.35
C TYR A 40 6.97 -3.35 -4.88
N THR A 41 6.99 -4.58 -5.38
CA THR A 41 7.04 -4.88 -6.82
C THR A 41 5.72 -5.35 -7.41
N LEU A 42 4.67 -5.54 -6.60
CA LEU A 42 3.39 -6.09 -7.08
C LEU A 42 2.70 -5.21 -8.13
N TRP A 43 2.88 -3.89 -8.06
CA TRP A 43 2.37 -2.96 -9.09
C TRP A 43 2.83 -3.33 -10.50
N SER A 44 4.09 -3.78 -10.64
CA SER A 44 4.66 -4.15 -11.93
C SER A 44 4.02 -5.43 -12.48
N ALA A 45 3.80 -6.44 -11.63
CA ALA A 45 3.13 -7.68 -11.99
C ALA A 45 1.65 -7.47 -12.31
N LEU A 46 1.03 -6.44 -11.73
CA LEU A 46 -0.34 -6.01 -12.04
C LEU A 46 -0.43 -5.17 -13.31
N GLY A 47 0.69 -4.77 -13.93
CA GLY A 47 0.70 -3.91 -15.12
C GLY A 47 0.27 -2.47 -14.84
N ILE A 48 0.47 -1.99 -13.61
CA ILE A 48 0.25 -0.60 -13.24
C ILE A 48 1.45 0.23 -13.71
N PRO A 49 1.26 1.40 -14.34
CA PRO A 49 2.36 2.29 -14.71
C PRO A 49 3.15 2.75 -13.47
N PHE A 50 4.47 2.93 -13.63
CA PHE A 50 5.33 3.40 -12.54
C PHE A 50 4.88 4.76 -12.00
N GLU A 51 4.40 5.66 -12.87
CA GLU A 51 3.93 7.00 -12.53
C GLU A 51 2.70 6.97 -11.62
N GLU A 52 1.89 5.91 -11.71
CA GLU A 52 0.76 5.69 -10.80
C GLU A 52 1.21 5.02 -9.51
N ALA A 53 2.14 4.07 -9.61
CA ALA A 53 2.70 3.39 -8.45
C ALA A 53 3.44 4.38 -7.53
N GLU A 54 4.25 5.31 -8.07
CA GLU A 54 5.03 6.31 -7.31
C GLU A 54 4.13 7.24 -6.46
N LYS A 55 2.84 7.38 -6.81
CA LYS A 55 1.87 8.17 -6.02
C LYS A 55 1.43 7.49 -4.72
N ILE A 56 1.79 6.22 -4.52
CA ILE A 56 1.52 5.54 -3.26
C ILE A 56 2.49 6.08 -2.21
N VAL A 57 2.08 7.17 -1.55
CA VAL A 57 2.82 7.77 -0.45
C VAL A 57 2.64 6.92 0.80
N PRO A 58 3.72 6.47 1.43
CA PRO A 58 3.64 5.82 2.73
C PRO A 58 3.00 6.73 3.77
N LEU A 59 2.18 6.13 4.62
CA LEU A 59 1.44 6.84 5.65
C LEU A 59 2.32 7.61 6.66
N THR A 60 3.61 7.25 6.78
CA THR A 60 4.61 7.95 7.58
C THR A 60 5.06 9.29 7.00
N GLU A 61 4.91 9.53 5.71
CA GLU A 61 5.37 10.76 5.04
C GLU A 61 4.26 11.81 4.90
N ASN A 62 3.03 11.47 5.30
CA ASN A 62 1.92 12.40 5.26
C ASN A 62 1.83 13.19 6.57
N GLU A 63 2.67 14.21 6.71
CA GLU A 63 2.70 15.10 7.88
C GLU A 63 1.31 15.66 8.25
N GLY A 64 0.43 15.84 7.25
CA GLY A 64 -0.94 16.32 7.45
C GLY A 64 -1.81 15.32 8.23
N LEU A 65 -1.72 14.02 7.93
CA LEU A 65 -2.46 12.98 8.64
C LEU A 65 -1.93 12.70 10.04
N LEU A 66 -0.61 12.87 10.24
CA LEU A 66 -0.01 12.84 11.57
C LEU A 66 -0.52 14.02 12.40
N LYS A 67 -0.53 15.25 11.88
CA LYS A 67 -1.03 16.43 12.59
C LYS A 67 -2.54 16.37 12.89
N GLU A 68 -3.34 15.87 11.95
CA GLU A 68 -4.80 15.73 12.10
C GLU A 68 -5.17 14.66 13.15
N ARG A 69 -4.42 13.56 13.23
CA ARG A 69 -4.69 12.48 14.21
C ARG A 69 -3.98 12.66 15.54
N LEU A 70 -2.87 13.40 15.57
CA LEU A 70 -2.12 13.71 16.78
C LEU A 70 -2.59 15.00 17.46
N GLU A 71 -3.52 15.77 16.87
CA GLU A 71 -4.08 17.02 17.43
C GLU A 71 -3.06 17.75 18.32
N ILE A 72 -1.97 18.27 17.74
CA ILE A 72 -1.02 19.12 18.47
C ILE A 72 -1.73 20.46 18.73
N SER A 73 -2.64 20.43 19.69
CA SER A 73 -3.37 21.57 20.19
C SER A 73 -2.47 22.27 21.20
N GLY A 74 -1.79 23.32 20.75
CA GLY A 74 -1.27 24.35 21.63
C GLY A 74 0.16 24.14 22.12
N ALA A 75 0.92 25.23 22.00
CA ALA A 75 2.24 25.42 22.58
C ALA A 75 2.24 25.16 24.09
N GLY A 76 3.25 24.41 24.57
CA GLY A 76 3.63 24.38 25.99
C GLY A 76 3.65 22.99 26.62
N SER A 77 4.86 22.54 26.95
CA SER A 77 5.23 21.65 28.06
C SER A 77 4.43 20.36 28.28
N TYR A 78 5.08 19.23 27.99
CA TYR A 78 4.93 17.92 28.64
C TYR A 78 3.49 17.38 28.80
N LYS A 79 2.99 16.65 27.79
CA LYS A 79 2.32 15.34 28.00
C LYS A 79 2.02 14.65 26.68
N GLU A 80 2.70 13.52 26.50
CA GLU A 80 2.43 12.47 25.53
C GLU A 80 0.99 11.97 25.67
N VAL A 81 0.06 12.50 24.88
CA VAL A 81 -1.25 11.86 24.67
C VAL A 81 -1.24 11.25 23.28
N PHE A 82 -0.59 10.09 23.16
CA PHE A 82 -0.78 9.24 22.01
C PHE A 82 -2.20 8.66 22.06
N LYS A 83 -3.04 8.99 21.08
CA LYS A 83 -4.34 8.34 20.86
C LYS A 83 -4.04 6.85 20.60
N LEU A 84 -4.15 6.01 21.63
CA LEU A 84 -3.78 4.58 21.60
C LEU A 84 -4.63 3.74 20.64
N ASN A 85 -5.74 4.28 20.12
CA ASN A 85 -6.60 3.58 19.17
C ASN A 85 -7.06 4.52 18.02
N PRO A 86 -6.16 4.84 17.07
CA PRO A 86 -6.56 5.59 15.89
C PRO A 86 -7.39 4.68 14.98
N LYS A 87 -8.59 5.11 14.59
CA LYS A 87 -9.37 4.39 13.57
C LYS A 87 -8.64 4.46 12.24
N VAL A 88 -8.11 3.35 11.73
CA VAL A 88 -7.29 3.31 10.50
C VAL A 88 -8.08 2.91 9.25
N ASP A 89 -9.39 2.69 9.39
CA ASP A 89 -10.27 2.22 8.31
C ASP A 89 -10.24 3.15 7.08
N ASP A 90 -10.21 4.47 7.30
CA ASP A 90 -10.22 5.47 6.22
C ASP A 90 -8.88 5.55 5.46
N LEU A 91 -7.78 5.15 6.10
CA LEU A 91 -6.46 5.11 5.47
C LEU A 91 -6.39 3.93 4.49
N ALA A 92 -7.00 2.83 4.89
CA ALA A 92 -7.26 1.70 4.02
C ALA A 92 -8.33 2.00 2.96
N GLN A 93 -8.71 3.26 2.67
CA GLN A 93 -9.28 3.63 1.37
C GLN A 93 -8.46 4.69 0.64
N LYS A 94 -7.94 5.70 1.34
CA LYS A 94 -7.15 6.80 0.75
C LYS A 94 -5.83 6.39 0.07
N PHE A 95 -5.21 5.29 0.48
CA PHE A 95 -3.88 4.85 -0.01
C PHE A 95 -3.92 3.68 -0.99
N ALA A 96 -5.03 3.55 -1.73
CA ALA A 96 -5.16 2.54 -2.76
C ALA A 96 -5.00 3.19 -4.13
N ILE A 97 -4.41 2.46 -5.07
CA ILE A 97 -4.44 2.83 -6.48
C ILE A 97 -5.26 1.81 -7.27
N SER A 98 -6.02 2.32 -8.23
CA SER A 98 -6.77 1.48 -9.15
C SER A 98 -5.82 0.93 -10.20
N GLY A 99 -5.72 -0.39 -10.25
CA GLY A 99 -5.08 -1.10 -11.34
C GLY A 99 -6.10 -1.56 -12.38
N PRO A 100 -5.63 -2.26 -13.42
CA PRO A 100 -6.52 -2.78 -14.45
C PRO A 100 -7.30 -3.98 -13.94
N ASP A 101 -8.30 -4.43 -14.71
CA ASP A 101 -9.09 -5.64 -14.46
C ASP A 101 -9.72 -5.69 -13.05
N ASN A 102 -10.34 -4.60 -12.59
CA ASN A 102 -11.01 -4.53 -11.28
C ASN A 102 -10.10 -4.85 -10.07
N VAL A 103 -8.78 -4.67 -10.23
CA VAL A 103 -7.80 -4.82 -9.18
C VAL A 103 -7.48 -3.46 -8.56
N THR A 104 -7.51 -3.38 -7.23
CA THR A 104 -7.01 -2.24 -6.45
C THR A 104 -5.78 -2.68 -5.68
N LEU A 105 -4.69 -1.92 -5.75
CA LEU A 105 -3.44 -2.23 -5.06
C LEU A 105 -3.27 -1.39 -3.78
N ARG A 106 -2.73 -2.01 -2.73
CA ARG A 106 -2.26 -1.39 -1.49
C ARG A 106 -0.92 -1.94 -1.05
N HIS A 107 -0.21 -1.15 -0.25
CA HIS A 107 0.97 -1.60 0.51
C HIS A 107 0.55 -1.98 1.93
N ALA A 108 1.12 -3.06 2.46
CA ALA A 108 0.82 -3.54 3.81
C ALA A 108 1.50 -2.69 4.91
N SER A 109 2.51 -1.88 4.56
CA SER A 109 3.35 -1.18 5.53
C SER A 109 3.13 0.34 5.55
N GLN A 110 3.19 0.91 6.76
CA GLN A 110 3.25 2.34 7.07
C GLN A 110 4.71 2.86 6.96
N GLY A 111 5.44 2.61 5.86
CA GLY A 111 6.91 2.78 5.83
C GLY A 111 7.46 3.59 4.66
N THR A 112 8.27 4.59 5.01
CA THR A 112 9.03 5.59 4.22
C THR A 112 9.53 5.13 2.84
N ASN A 113 9.27 5.94 1.81
CA ASN A 113 9.63 5.83 0.40
C ASN A 113 9.60 4.41 -0.20
N ALA A 114 8.42 3.96 -0.62
CA ALA A 114 8.19 2.60 -1.11
C ALA A 114 8.73 2.30 -2.51
N ILE A 115 8.98 3.30 -3.37
CA ILE A 115 9.35 3.04 -4.77
C ILE A 115 10.61 3.83 -5.12
N SER A 116 11.76 3.16 -5.06
CA SER A 116 13.07 3.73 -5.43
C SER A 116 13.23 3.80 -6.95
N ARG A 117 13.53 5.00 -7.47
CA ARG A 117 13.86 5.25 -8.89
C ARG A 117 15.12 4.54 -9.40
N SER A 118 15.92 3.89 -8.53
CA SER A 118 17.22 3.34 -8.95
C SER A 118 17.15 2.07 -9.80
N GLY A 119 16.00 1.39 -9.84
CA GLY A 119 15.83 0.11 -10.54
C GLY A 119 15.10 0.15 -11.89
N TYR A 120 14.55 1.32 -12.29
CA TYR A 120 13.73 1.49 -13.49
C TYR A 120 14.33 2.58 -14.37
N ARG A 121 15.34 2.21 -15.17
CA ARG A 121 15.87 2.99 -16.29
C ARG A 121 15.86 2.14 -17.54
#